data_AF-A0A2E3HFN8-F1
#
_entry.id   AF-A0A2E3HFN8-F1
#
_cell.length_a   1.000
_cell.length_b   1.000
_cell.length_c   1.000
_cell.angle_alpha   90.00
_cell.angle_beta   90.00
_cell.angle_gamma   90.00
#
_symmetry.space_group_name_H-M   'P 1'
#
loop_
_entity.id
_entity.type
_entity.pdbx_description
1 polymer ?
#
loop_
_entity_poly.entity_id
_entity_poly.type
_entity_poly.pdbx_seq_one_letter_code
_entity_poly.pdbx_strand_id
1 'polypeptide(L)'
;MSDNENEKEGRNTSPLKALSGASRDIRKYTHQIWLAGLGAFARAEEEGSGFFDALVEAGREVERHTKDKTESRVEEIKERVRHHTGETMEKMEKAFDDRLNKALSRLGLPNKREVEELEKRVQELTSALNKAEDDVSASSDPAAPKRRSRKKS
;
A
#
# COMPACT_ATOMS: atom_id res chain seq x y z
N MET A 1 23.92 -60.72 3.47
CA MET A 1 23.96 -60.18 2.09
C MET A 1 22.55 -60.28 1.55
N SER A 2 21.84 -59.26 1.11
CA SER A 2 22.23 -57.98 0.50
C SER A 2 20.97 -57.08 0.51
N ASP A 3 21.11 -55.84 0.97
CA ASP A 3 21.06 -54.61 0.15
C ASP A 3 19.67 -53.98 0.03
N ASN A 4 19.65 -52.71 0.44
CA ASN A 4 19.12 -51.57 -0.30
C ASN A 4 17.92 -50.80 0.29
N GLU A 5 18.27 -49.65 0.84
CA GLU A 5 17.70 -48.31 0.61
C GLU A 5 16.22 -48.20 0.21
N ASN A 6 15.47 -47.45 1.03
CA ASN A 6 14.57 -46.46 0.44
C ASN A 6 14.48 -45.21 1.31
N GLU A 7 14.84 -44.10 0.69
CA GLU A 7 14.79 -42.74 1.21
C GLU A 7 13.34 -42.17 1.25
N LYS A 8 13.25 -41.00 1.89
CA LYS A 8 12.25 -39.92 1.70
C LYS A 8 10.93 -40.03 2.47
N GLU A 9 10.76 -39.12 3.43
CA GLU A 9 9.72 -38.10 3.28
C GLU A 9 9.99 -36.87 4.15
N GLY A 10 10.06 -35.72 3.49
CA GLY A 10 10.29 -34.43 4.11
C GLY A 10 9.15 -34.05 5.05
N ARG A 11 9.51 -33.58 6.25
CA ARG A 11 8.63 -32.84 7.15
C ARG A 11 8.30 -31.46 6.53
N ASN A 12 7.52 -31.47 5.46
CA ASN A 12 6.87 -30.28 4.92
C ASN A 12 5.64 -30.00 5.79
N THR A 13 5.84 -29.39 6.96
CA THR A 13 4.71 -28.78 7.69
C THR A 13 4.26 -27.56 6.90
N SER A 14 3.29 -27.76 6.01
CA SER A 14 2.81 -26.73 5.11
C SER A 14 2.33 -25.49 5.90
N PRO A 15 2.80 -24.26 5.58
CA PRO A 15 2.43 -23.02 6.28
C PRO A 15 0.93 -22.71 6.20
N LEU A 16 0.21 -23.36 5.28
CA LEU A 16 -1.23 -23.25 5.10
C LEU A 16 -2.04 -23.89 6.25
N LYS A 17 -1.48 -24.90 6.93
CA LYS A 17 -2.16 -25.55 8.08
C LYS A 17 -2.02 -24.71 9.37
N ALA A 18 -0.92 -23.97 9.51
CA ALA A 18 -0.74 -23.00 10.59
C ALA A 18 -1.72 -21.81 10.47
N LEU A 19 -1.98 -21.34 9.24
CA LEU A 19 -2.95 -20.27 8.97
C LEU A 19 -4.40 -20.69 9.25
N SER A 20 -4.74 -21.96 8.98
CA SER A 20 -6.05 -22.53 9.32
C SER A 20 -6.27 -22.66 10.83
N GLY A 21 -5.21 -22.94 11.61
CA GLY A 21 -5.24 -22.94 13.07
C GLY A 21 -5.44 -21.52 13.61
N ALA A 22 -4.63 -20.58 13.15
CA ALA A 22 -4.71 -19.16 13.51
C ALA A 22 -6.09 -18.56 13.24
N SER A 23 -6.75 -18.95 12.14
CA SER A 23 -8.12 -18.49 11.82
C SER A 23 -9.18 -18.97 12.83
N ARG A 24 -9.00 -20.18 13.40
CA ARG A 24 -9.91 -20.74 14.40
C ARG A 24 -9.70 -20.13 15.78
N ASP A 25 -8.46 -19.76 16.07
CA ASP A 25 -8.10 -19.05 17.29
C ASP A 25 -8.53 -17.58 17.24
N ILE A 26 -8.34 -16.89 16.10
CA ILE A 26 -8.87 -15.54 15.86
C ILE A 26 -10.38 -15.49 16.12
N ARG A 27 -11.18 -16.44 15.62
CA ARG A 27 -12.62 -16.47 15.87
C ARG A 27 -12.98 -16.56 17.37
N LYS A 28 -12.21 -17.32 18.16
CA LYS A 28 -12.41 -17.44 19.61
C LYS A 28 -12.02 -16.13 20.33
N TYR A 29 -10.91 -15.52 19.93
CA TYR A 29 -10.44 -14.26 20.48
C TYR A 29 -11.30 -13.06 20.06
N THR A 30 -11.86 -13.05 18.85
CA THR A 30 -12.78 -11.99 18.40
C THR A 30 -14.00 -11.91 19.31
N HIS A 31 -14.55 -13.04 19.74
CA HIS A 31 -15.68 -13.05 20.67
C HIS A 31 -15.30 -12.51 22.05
N GLN A 32 -14.13 -12.89 22.57
CA GLN A 32 -13.64 -12.39 23.85
C GLN A 32 -13.31 -10.90 23.81
N ILE A 33 -12.69 -10.42 22.73
CA ILE A 33 -12.41 -8.98 22.52
C ILE A 33 -13.72 -8.20 22.43
N TRP A 34 -14.72 -8.73 21.72
CA TRP A 34 -16.02 -8.10 21.62
C TRP A 34 -16.75 -8.04 22.96
N LEU A 35 -16.75 -9.13 23.73
CA LEU A 35 -17.33 -9.16 25.07
C LEU A 35 -16.59 -8.28 26.07
N ALA A 36 -15.25 -8.21 25.99
CA ALA A 36 -14.45 -7.31 26.81
C ALA A 36 -14.73 -5.84 26.46
N GLY A 37 -14.91 -5.54 25.16
CA GLY A 37 -15.35 -4.22 24.70
C GLY A 37 -16.74 -3.86 25.20
N LEU A 38 -17.72 -4.78 25.12
CA LEU A 38 -19.06 -4.56 25.67
C LEU A 38 -19.05 -4.43 27.20
N GLY A 39 -18.24 -5.21 27.90
CA GLY A 39 -18.12 -5.13 29.36
C GLY A 39 -17.46 -3.85 29.84
N ALA A 40 -16.43 -3.37 29.14
CA ALA A 40 -15.82 -2.08 29.40
C ALA A 40 -16.77 -0.91 29.10
N PHE A 41 -17.57 -1.01 28.02
CA PHE A 41 -18.61 -0.03 27.69
C PHE A 41 -19.72 -0.01 28.74
N ALA A 42 -20.23 -1.18 29.15
CA ALA A 42 -21.25 -1.30 30.20
C ALA A 42 -20.75 -0.76 31.55
N ARG A 43 -19.48 -1.04 31.90
CA ARG A 43 -18.85 -0.50 33.12
C ARG A 43 -18.68 1.02 33.07
N ALA A 44 -18.39 1.58 31.90
CA ALA A 44 -18.32 3.03 31.70
C ALA A 44 -19.71 3.70 31.79
N GLU A 45 -20.79 3.02 31.36
CA GLU A 45 -22.17 3.49 31.61
C GLU A 45 -22.55 3.41 33.10
N GLU A 46 -22.10 2.38 33.82
CA GLU A 46 -22.46 2.15 35.24
C GLU A 46 -21.70 3.07 36.22
N GLU A 47 -20.42 3.38 35.96
CA GLU A 47 -19.57 4.18 36.87
C GLU A 47 -19.54 5.70 36.54
N GLY A 48 -20.12 6.14 35.41
CA GLY A 48 -20.24 7.56 35.07
C GLY A 48 -18.90 8.32 34.96
N SER A 49 -18.93 9.66 35.05
CA SER A 49 -17.78 10.56 34.77
C SER A 49 -16.51 10.28 35.59
N GLY A 50 -16.60 9.57 36.73
CA GLY A 50 -15.45 9.23 37.57
C GLY A 50 -14.59 8.08 37.03
N PHE A 51 -15.13 7.20 36.17
CA PHE A 51 -14.34 6.10 35.57
C PHE A 51 -13.31 6.62 34.58
N PHE A 52 -13.65 7.68 33.83
CA PHE A 52 -12.69 8.36 32.96
C PHE A 52 -11.54 8.95 33.77
N ASP A 53 -11.83 9.64 34.87
CA ASP A 53 -10.78 10.20 35.74
C ASP A 53 -9.92 9.10 36.37
N ALA A 54 -10.52 7.98 36.78
CA ALA A 54 -9.79 6.82 37.28
C ALA A 54 -8.91 6.16 36.19
N LEU A 55 -9.41 6.05 34.95
CA LEU A 55 -8.63 5.57 33.81
C LEU A 55 -7.51 6.53 33.43
N VAL A 56 -7.75 7.83 33.49
CA VAL A 56 -6.76 8.87 33.22
C VAL A 56 -5.67 8.84 34.29
N GLU A 57 -6.02 8.71 35.57
CA GLU A 57 -5.05 8.63 36.66
C GLU A 57 -4.23 7.33 36.59
N ALA A 58 -4.88 6.19 36.34
CA ALA A 58 -4.19 4.93 36.10
C ALA A 58 -3.27 5.02 34.86
N GLY A 59 -3.72 5.71 33.80
CA GLY A 59 -2.91 5.99 32.60
C GLY A 59 -1.68 6.84 32.90
N ARG A 60 -1.82 7.88 33.73
CA ARG A 60 -0.71 8.73 34.19
C ARG A 60 0.28 7.97 35.06
N GLU A 61 -0.19 7.09 35.92
CA GLU A 61 0.67 6.26 36.76
C GLU A 61 1.49 5.26 35.91
N VAL A 62 0.84 4.63 34.93
CA VAL A 62 1.51 3.75 33.96
C VAL A 62 2.49 4.52 33.08
N GLU A 63 2.12 5.71 32.59
CA GLU A 63 3.01 6.57 31.80
C GLU A 63 4.24 6.98 32.62
N ARG A 64 4.07 7.41 33.87
CA ARG A 64 5.17 7.77 34.78
C ARG A 64 6.11 6.58 35.01
N HIS A 65 5.55 5.42 35.36
CA HIS A 65 6.33 4.20 35.57
C HIS A 65 7.03 3.68 34.31
N THR A 66 6.45 3.94 33.14
CA THR A 66 7.02 3.56 31.84
C THR A 66 8.10 4.56 31.46
N LYS A 67 7.86 5.88 31.58
CA LYS A 67 8.79 6.96 31.22
C LYS A 67 10.13 6.81 31.93
N ASP A 68 10.12 6.55 33.24
CA ASP A 68 11.34 6.36 34.06
C ASP A 68 12.17 5.12 33.63
N LYS A 69 11.52 4.07 33.12
CA LYS A 69 12.20 2.84 32.65
C LYS A 69 12.57 2.86 31.18
N THR A 70 12.02 3.80 30.42
CA THR A 70 12.01 3.76 28.96
C THR A 70 12.93 4.84 28.37
N GLU A 71 13.28 5.92 29.09
CA GLU A 71 14.26 6.91 28.61
C GLU A 71 15.59 6.30 28.10
N SER A 72 16.13 5.27 28.77
CA SER A 72 17.37 4.62 28.31
C SER A 72 17.19 3.65 27.13
N ARG A 73 15.96 3.19 26.86
CA ARG A 73 15.66 2.22 25.79
C ARG A 73 14.97 2.86 24.59
N VAL A 74 14.40 4.05 24.76
CA VAL A 74 13.71 4.83 23.72
C VAL A 74 14.68 5.28 22.67
N GLU A 75 15.89 5.72 23.01
CA GLU A 75 16.83 6.20 21.99
C GLU A 75 17.19 5.09 20.99
N GLU A 76 17.52 3.89 21.49
CA GLU A 76 17.85 2.71 20.66
C GLU A 76 16.63 2.12 19.92
N ILE A 77 15.46 2.10 20.57
CA ILE A 77 14.23 1.59 19.95
C ILE A 77 13.67 2.59 18.94
N LYS A 78 13.76 3.89 19.18
CA LYS A 78 13.30 4.94 18.26
C LYS A 78 14.08 4.90 16.96
N GLU A 79 15.40 4.64 17.00
CA GLU A 79 16.20 4.43 15.79
C GLU A 79 15.76 3.16 15.03
N ARG A 80 15.60 2.03 15.73
CA ARG A 80 15.18 0.76 15.13
C ARG A 80 13.74 0.80 14.59
N VAL A 81 12.83 1.44 15.30
CA VAL A 81 11.42 1.64 14.93
C VAL A 81 11.33 2.63 13.78
N ARG A 82 12.14 3.68 13.71
CA ARG A 82 12.13 4.59 12.56
C ARG A 82 12.52 3.87 11.28
N HIS A 83 13.51 2.99 11.33
CA HIS A 83 13.91 2.16 10.19
C HIS A 83 12.88 1.07 9.85
N HIS A 84 12.38 0.33 10.85
CA HIS A 84 11.47 -0.80 10.60
C HIS A 84 10.03 -0.37 10.31
N THR A 85 9.59 0.76 10.88
CA THR A 85 8.27 1.35 10.63
C THR A 85 8.24 2.00 9.25
N GLY A 86 9.34 2.57 8.74
CA GLY A 86 9.38 3.11 7.38
C GLY A 86 9.05 2.06 6.32
N GLU A 87 9.74 0.91 6.35
CA GLU A 87 9.51 -0.17 5.38
C GLU A 87 8.15 -0.87 5.56
N THR A 88 7.68 -0.99 6.80
CA THR A 88 6.38 -1.61 7.08
C THR A 88 5.23 -0.67 6.72
N MET A 89 5.40 0.64 6.96
CA MET A 89 4.43 1.67 6.61
C MET A 89 4.32 1.80 5.09
N GLU A 90 5.43 1.78 4.36
CA GLU A 90 5.40 1.82 2.89
C GLU A 90 4.67 0.59 2.30
N LYS A 91 4.84 -0.60 2.89
CA LYS A 91 4.10 -1.80 2.50
C LYS A 91 2.60 -1.69 2.82
N MET A 92 2.25 -1.09 3.96
CA MET A 92 0.85 -0.83 4.34
C MET A 92 0.21 0.23 3.44
N GLU A 93 0.94 1.30 3.13
CA GLU A 93 0.51 2.36 2.20
C GLU A 93 0.25 1.77 0.82
N LYS A 94 1.16 0.93 0.31
CA LYS A 94 0.98 0.24 -0.97
C LYS A 94 -0.24 -0.70 -0.96
N ALA A 95 -0.42 -1.48 0.10
CA ALA A 95 -1.56 -2.38 0.22
C ALA A 95 -2.89 -1.63 0.38
N PHE A 96 -2.87 -0.47 1.05
CA PHE A 96 -4.00 0.42 1.18
C PHE A 96 -4.36 1.06 -0.15
N ASP A 97 -3.39 1.61 -0.88
CA ASP A 97 -3.56 2.18 -2.21
C ASP A 97 -4.14 1.18 -3.20
N ASP A 98 -3.64 -0.07 -3.20
CA ASP A 98 -4.18 -1.11 -4.07
C ASP A 98 -5.63 -1.45 -3.72
N ARG A 99 -5.97 -1.45 -2.43
CA ARG A 99 -7.35 -1.70 -1.97
C ARG A 99 -8.27 -0.51 -2.25
N LEU A 100 -7.77 0.70 -2.11
CA LEU A 100 -8.47 1.95 -2.40
C LEU A 100 -8.74 2.06 -3.89
N ASN A 101 -7.74 1.84 -4.74
CA ASN A 101 -7.89 1.79 -6.20
C ASN A 101 -8.94 0.74 -6.59
N LYS A 102 -8.87 -0.46 -6.02
CA LYS A 102 -9.85 -1.52 -6.31
C LYS A 102 -11.28 -1.17 -5.87
N ALA A 103 -11.43 -0.38 -4.80
CA ALA A 103 -12.74 0.09 -4.35
C ALA A 103 -13.28 1.20 -5.26
N LEU A 104 -12.44 2.16 -5.66
CA LEU A 104 -12.79 3.26 -6.56
C LEU A 104 -13.19 2.75 -7.96
N SER A 105 -12.41 1.83 -8.53
CA SER A 105 -12.75 1.23 -9.84
C SER A 105 -14.05 0.42 -9.79
N ARG A 106 -14.36 -0.24 -8.67
CA ARG A 106 -15.65 -0.94 -8.47
C ARG A 106 -16.84 0.02 -8.35
N LEU A 107 -16.60 1.25 -7.90
CA LEU A 107 -17.59 2.31 -7.82
C LEU A 107 -17.72 3.09 -9.15
N GLY A 108 -16.91 2.76 -10.16
CA GLY A 108 -16.89 3.43 -11.46
C GLY A 108 -16.25 4.83 -11.41
N LEU A 109 -15.54 5.15 -10.33
CA LEU A 109 -14.85 6.43 -10.18
C LEU A 109 -13.43 6.31 -10.75
N PRO A 110 -13.01 7.21 -11.66
CA PRO A 110 -11.64 7.24 -12.17
C PRO A 110 -10.65 7.42 -11.02
N ASN A 111 -9.60 6.60 -10.96
CA ASN A 111 -8.52 6.79 -9.99
C ASN A 111 -7.37 7.62 -10.59
N LYS A 112 -6.53 8.20 -9.73
CA LYS A 112 -5.45 9.11 -10.14
C LYS A 112 -4.47 8.48 -11.15
N ARG A 113 -4.15 7.19 -11.00
CA ARG A 113 -3.23 6.47 -11.90
C ARG A 113 -3.82 6.32 -13.30
N GLU A 114 -5.11 6.00 -13.41
CA GLU A 114 -5.81 5.90 -14.68
C GLU A 114 -5.89 7.25 -15.41
N VAL A 115 -6.05 8.35 -14.64
CA VAL A 115 -6.05 9.71 -15.19
C VAL A 115 -4.66 10.08 -15.73
N GLU A 116 -3.59 9.80 -14.98
CA GLU A 116 -2.21 10.05 -15.41
C GLU A 116 -1.83 9.22 -16.65
N GLU A 117 -2.24 7.95 -16.71
CA GLU A 117 -2.01 7.09 -17.87
C GLU A 117 -2.75 7.62 -19.10
N LEU A 118 -4.00 8.07 -18.92
CA LEU A 118 -4.78 8.66 -20.00
C LEU A 118 -4.17 9.98 -20.48
N GLU A 119 -3.71 10.85 -19.58
CA GLU A 119 -3.03 12.09 -19.92
C GLU A 119 -1.80 11.84 -20.78
N LYS A 120 -0.97 10.87 -20.39
CA LYS A 120 0.21 10.48 -21.17
C LYS A 120 -0.15 9.97 -22.56
N ARG A 121 -1.20 9.15 -22.64
CA ARG A 121 -1.69 8.61 -23.92
C ARG A 121 -2.24 9.70 -24.84
N VAL A 122 -2.90 10.72 -24.27
CA VAL A 122 -3.36 11.90 -25.00
C VAL A 122 -2.17 12.73 -25.50
N GLN A 123 -1.13 12.93 -24.68
CA GLN A 123 0.08 13.65 -25.10
C GLN A 123 0.82 12.92 -26.22
N GLU A 124 0.97 11.60 -26.14
CA GLU A 124 1.57 10.79 -27.20
C GLU A 124 0.77 10.89 -28.50
N LEU A 125 -0.57 10.78 -28.42
CA LEU A 125 -1.44 10.88 -29.59
C LEU A 125 -1.42 12.28 -30.21
N THR A 126 -1.43 13.32 -29.39
CA THR A 126 -1.30 14.72 -29.82
C THR A 126 0.04 14.95 -30.53
N SER A 127 1.12 14.39 -29.99
CA SER A 127 2.46 14.50 -30.59
C SER A 127 2.55 13.76 -31.93
N ALA A 128 1.92 12.59 -32.05
CA ALA A 128 1.86 11.83 -33.29
C ALA A 128 1.00 12.54 -34.35
N LEU A 129 -0.11 13.18 -33.94
CA LEU A 129 -0.96 13.95 -34.81
C LEU A 129 -0.24 15.20 -35.36
N ASN A 130 0.41 15.97 -34.50
CA ASN A 130 1.19 17.15 -34.92
C ASN A 130 2.29 16.75 -35.92
N LYS A 131 3.02 15.65 -35.65
CA LYS A 131 4.02 15.14 -36.59
C LYS A 131 3.42 14.74 -37.93
N ALA A 132 2.25 14.10 -37.93
CA ALA A 132 1.56 13.74 -39.16
C ALA A 132 1.06 14.98 -39.93
N GLU A 133 0.59 16.02 -39.24
CA GLU A 133 0.21 17.30 -39.85
C GLU A 133 1.41 18.06 -40.42
N ASP A 134 2.57 18.00 -39.76
CA ASP A 134 3.83 18.58 -40.25
C ASP A 134 4.32 17.84 -41.51
N ASP A 135 4.26 16.50 -41.53
CA ASP A 135 4.63 15.70 -42.72
C ASP A 135 3.69 15.96 -43.91
N VAL A 136 2.38 16.11 -43.64
CA VAL A 136 1.40 16.46 -44.69
C VAL A 136 1.64 17.88 -45.20
N SER A 137 1.95 18.84 -44.32
CA SER A 137 2.24 20.23 -44.71
C SER A 137 3.55 20.34 -45.51
N ALA A 138 4.60 19.59 -45.13
CA ALA A 138 5.87 19.54 -45.86
C ALA A 138 5.75 18.90 -47.25
N SER A 139 4.77 18.00 -47.44
CA SER A 139 4.49 17.38 -48.75
C SER A 139 3.62 18.26 -49.68
N SER A 140 3.07 19.36 -49.17
CA SER A 140 2.17 20.26 -49.91
C SER A 140 2.84 21.50 -50.52
N ASP A 141 4.18 21.63 -50.39
CA ASP A 141 4.94 22.69 -51.06
C ASP A 141 5.58 22.15 -52.37
N PRO A 142 5.00 22.40 -53.56
CA PRO A 142 5.54 21.87 -54.79
C PRO A 142 6.82 22.63 -55.18
N ALA A 143 7.91 21.89 -55.26
CA ALA A 143 9.16 22.31 -55.85
C ALA A 143 8.95 23.00 -57.22
N ALA A 144 9.12 24.33 -57.27
CA ALA A 144 9.15 25.08 -58.51
C ALA A 144 10.43 24.76 -59.30
N PRO A 145 10.36 24.24 -60.54
CA PRO A 145 11.57 23.91 -61.30
C PRO A 145 12.13 25.20 -61.90
N LYS A 146 13.34 25.61 -61.47
CA LYS A 146 14.11 26.66 -62.14
C LYS A 146 14.50 26.17 -63.55
N ARG A 147 13.74 26.63 -64.54
CA ARG A 147 14.00 26.45 -65.97
C ARG A 147 15.42 26.91 -66.31
N ARG A 148 16.25 25.99 -66.80
CA ARG A 148 17.50 26.29 -67.53
C ARG A 148 17.13 27.03 -68.82
N SER A 149 17.58 28.27 -68.98
CA SER A 149 17.68 28.92 -70.29
C SER A 149 19.15 28.99 -70.72
N ARG A 150 19.45 28.27 -71.81
CA ARG A 150 20.71 28.28 -72.56
C ARG A 150 20.77 29.52 -73.47
N LYS A 151 21.93 30.18 -73.45
CA LYS A 151 22.80 30.57 -74.60
C LYS A 151 22.45 31.79 -75.49
N LYS A 152 23.55 32.49 -75.86
CA LYS A 152 23.82 33.46 -76.95
C LYS A 152 23.24 34.87 -76.71
N SER A 153 23.93 35.96 -77.03
CA SER A 153 25.09 36.22 -77.89
C SER A 153 25.88 37.42 -77.39
#